data_AF-A0A926KA26-F1
#
_entry.id   AF-A0A926KA26-F1
#
_cell.length_a   1.000
_cell.length_b   1.000
_cell.length_c   1.000
_cell.angle_alpha   90.00
_cell.angle_beta   90.00
_cell.angle_gamma   90.00
#
_symmetry.space_group_name_H-M   'P 1'
#
loop_
_entity.id
_entity.type
_entity.pdbx_description
1 polymer ?
#
loop_
_entity_poly.entity_id
_entity_poly.type
_entity_poly.pdbx_seq_one_letter_code
_entity_poly.pdbx_strand_id
1 'polypeptide(L)'
;MDLKFSFGGASPDQHDHGGAPSGIPLPFATKALASTSSVLELRARLDGDQVIGEALSGDGVAYTTSRVALRGTGTAPLTQATRSAISRAVAGLEAPMIESISALVLDLAGAEEDVLTELGLSVDSTAEPVAVVDENLQTRVGISVGTAIRFGA
;
A
#
# COMPACT_ATOMS: atom_id res chain seq x y z
N MET A 1 18.29 32.10 -34.29
CA MET A 1 17.88 32.87 -33.11
C MET A 1 18.22 32.01 -31.90
N ASP A 2 19.24 32.41 -31.15
CA ASP A 2 19.79 31.68 -30.01
C ASP A 2 19.23 32.32 -28.73
N LEU A 3 18.40 31.58 -27.98
CA LEU A 3 17.75 32.08 -26.76
C LEU A 3 18.58 31.63 -25.54
N LYS A 4 19.55 32.46 -25.16
CA LYS A 4 20.31 32.29 -23.91
C LYS A 4 19.51 32.82 -22.73
N PHE A 5 18.97 31.90 -21.91
CA PHE A 5 18.51 32.22 -20.56
C PHE A 5 19.69 32.09 -19.60
N SER A 6 20.13 33.21 -19.03
CA SER A 6 21.02 33.24 -17.86
C SER A 6 20.16 33.41 -16.61
N PHE A 7 20.19 32.42 -15.71
CA PHE A 7 19.66 32.55 -14.37
C PHE A 7 20.81 32.92 -13.43
N GLY A 8 20.66 34.08 -12.80
CA GLY A 8 21.61 34.63 -11.84
C GLY A 8 21.80 33.71 -10.64
N GLY A 9 23.05 33.66 -10.17
CA GLY A 9 23.40 33.03 -8.92
C GLY A 9 22.78 33.77 -7.73
N ALA A 10 22.23 33.00 -6.80
CA ALA A 10 22.07 33.37 -5.42
C ALA A 10 22.33 32.11 -4.58
N SER A 11 23.44 32.10 -3.85
CA SER A 11 23.68 31.13 -2.78
C SER A 11 22.65 31.35 -1.67
N PRO A 12 22.00 30.31 -1.12
CA PRO A 12 21.23 30.47 0.11
C PRO A 12 22.20 30.68 1.28
N ASP A 13 22.12 31.88 1.83
CA ASP A 13 22.73 32.31 3.07
C ASP A 13 22.16 31.50 4.26
N GLN A 14 22.96 31.36 5.31
CA GLN A 14 22.73 30.49 6.46
C GLN A 14 21.48 30.89 7.26
N HIS A 15 20.64 29.91 7.60
CA HIS A 15 19.59 30.12 8.60
C HIS A 15 20.20 30.10 10.00
N ASP A 16 20.32 31.30 10.57
CA ASP A 16 20.54 31.59 11.98
C ASP A 16 19.39 31.02 12.82
N HIS A 17 19.66 30.00 13.64
CA HIS A 17 18.73 29.52 14.66
C HIS A 17 18.92 30.31 15.96
N GLY A 18 18.50 31.56 15.93
CA GLY A 18 18.31 32.39 17.10
C GLY A 18 17.11 31.93 17.94
N GLY A 19 17.42 31.28 19.06
CA GLY A 19 16.75 31.40 20.36
C GLY A 19 15.21 31.34 20.45
N ALA A 20 14.68 30.18 20.86
CA ALA A 20 13.45 30.10 21.64
C ALA A 20 13.69 29.24 22.90
N PRO A 21 13.33 29.72 24.11
CA PRO A 21 13.61 29.03 25.36
C PRO A 21 12.66 27.86 25.61
N SER A 22 13.17 26.87 26.33
CA SER A 22 12.56 25.61 26.77
C SER A 22 11.03 25.63 26.98
N GLY A 23 10.31 24.96 26.08
CA GLY A 23 8.91 24.58 26.28
C GLY A 23 8.81 23.38 27.21
N ILE A 24 8.00 23.52 28.26
CA ILE A 24 7.60 22.49 29.22
C ILE A 24 7.12 21.24 28.47
N PRO A 25 7.63 20.03 28.75
CA PRO A 25 7.15 18.82 28.10
C PRO A 25 5.74 18.52 28.59
N LEU A 26 4.75 18.67 27.71
CA LEU A 26 3.39 18.23 27.98
C LEU A 26 3.38 16.70 28.15
N PRO A 27 2.73 16.15 29.19
CA PRO A 27 2.73 14.72 29.50
C PRO A 27 1.91 13.86 28.50
N PHE A 28 1.48 14.44 27.38
CA PHE A 28 0.72 13.77 26.33
C PHE A 28 1.36 13.91 24.95
N ALA A 29 2.67 14.13 24.87
CA ALA A 29 3.40 13.78 23.66
C ALA A 29 3.36 12.26 23.54
N THR A 30 2.26 11.74 22.97
CA THR A 30 2.21 10.39 22.42
C THR A 30 3.32 10.34 21.38
N LYS A 31 4.50 9.88 21.81
CA LYS A 31 5.56 9.46 20.91
C LYS A 31 4.88 8.50 19.95
N ALA A 32 4.70 8.92 18.70
CA ALA A 32 4.27 8.00 17.66
C ALA A 32 5.18 6.79 17.80
N LEU A 33 4.59 5.61 17.97
CA LEU A 33 5.33 4.35 17.90
C LEU A 33 6.01 4.40 16.53
N ALA A 34 7.30 4.72 16.53
CA ALA A 34 8.09 4.71 15.31
C ALA A 34 8.10 3.25 14.90
N SER A 35 7.39 2.93 13.82
CA SER A 35 7.41 1.61 13.21
C SER A 35 8.86 1.19 13.06
N THR A 36 9.21 0.06 13.66
CA THR A 36 10.57 -0.49 13.56
C THR A 36 10.73 -1.31 12.29
N SER A 37 9.61 -1.64 11.64
CA SER A 37 9.58 -2.33 10.36
C SER A 37 9.49 -1.34 9.20
N SER A 38 10.46 -1.43 8.29
CA SER A 38 10.46 -0.78 6.98
C SER A 38 9.71 -1.61 5.92
N VAL A 39 9.06 -2.70 6.32
CA VAL A 39 8.43 -3.67 5.43
C VAL A 39 6.91 -3.57 5.58
N LEU A 40 6.22 -3.39 4.46
CA LEU A 40 4.77 -3.33 4.41
C LEU A 40 4.18 -4.58 3.76
N GLU A 41 3.08 -5.04 4.33
CA GLU A 41 2.17 -5.99 3.68
C GLU A 41 0.92 -5.25 3.23
N LEU A 42 0.53 -5.45 1.98
CA LEU A 42 -0.78 -5.01 1.51
C LEU A 42 -1.76 -6.15 1.72
N ARG A 43 -2.83 -5.92 2.47
CA ARG A 43 -3.87 -6.92 2.75
C ARG A 43 -5.18 -6.51 2.10
N ALA A 44 -5.87 -7.47 1.48
CA ALA A 44 -7.26 -7.31 1.09
C ALA A 44 -8.10 -8.37 1.81
N ARG A 45 -9.07 -7.93 2.61
CA ARG A 45 -9.94 -8.82 3.38
C ARG A 45 -11.41 -8.59 3.09
N LEU A 46 -12.19 -9.66 3.07
CA LEU A 46 -13.65 -9.59 3.02
C LEU A 46 -14.19 -9.38 4.44
N ASP A 47 -15.02 -8.35 4.61
CA ASP A 47 -15.69 -8.02 5.86
C ASP A 47 -17.17 -7.76 5.57
N GLY A 48 -18.02 -8.76 5.76
CA GLY A 48 -19.45 -8.67 5.44
C GLY A 48 -19.70 -8.35 3.96
N ASP A 49 -20.24 -7.16 3.68
CA ASP A 49 -20.58 -6.67 2.34
C ASP A 49 -19.53 -5.70 1.77
N GLN A 50 -18.31 -5.69 2.31
CA GLN A 50 -17.22 -4.83 1.85
C GLN A 50 -15.89 -5.58 1.76
N VAL A 51 -15.04 -5.15 0.83
CA VAL A 51 -13.63 -5.52 0.81
C VAL A 51 -12.82 -4.37 1.40
N ILE A 52 -11.98 -4.68 2.39
CA ILE A 52 -11.09 -3.74 3.05
C ILE A 52 -9.68 -3.96 2.51
N GLY A 53 -9.07 -2.90 1.96
CA GLY A 53 -7.66 -2.88 1.55
C GLY A 53 -6.82 -2.12 2.57
N GLU A 54 -5.79 -2.73 3.14
CA GLU A 54 -4.96 -2.14 4.21
C GLU A 54 -3.48 -2.31 3.87
N ALA A 55 -2.67 -1.27 4.07
CA ALA A 55 -1.22 -1.42 4.07
C ALA A 55 -0.74 -1.43 5.53
N LEU A 56 -0.21 -2.56 5.97
CA LEU A 56 0.18 -2.82 7.35
C LEU A 56 1.71 -2.94 7.44
N SER A 57 2.31 -2.37 8.49
CA SER A 57 3.66 -2.78 8.89
C SER A 57 3.65 -4.16 9.53
N GLY A 58 4.83 -4.77 9.62
CA GLY A 58 5.04 -5.99 10.43
C GLY A 58 4.64 -5.84 11.91
N ASP A 59 4.56 -4.59 12.40
CA ASP A 59 4.18 -4.24 13.77
C ASP A 59 2.65 -4.13 13.92
N GLY A 60 1.90 -4.35 12.84
CA GLY A 60 0.43 -4.28 12.79
C GLY A 60 -0.15 -2.88 12.60
N VAL A 61 0.69 -1.86 12.39
CA VAL A 61 0.23 -0.48 12.17
C VAL A 61 -0.27 -0.32 10.73
N ALA A 62 -1.52 0.13 10.59
CA ALA A 62 -2.10 0.47 9.30
C ALA A 62 -1.70 1.89 8.86
N TYR A 63 -1.06 1.99 7.71
CA TYR A 63 -0.70 3.27 7.07
C TYR A 63 -1.81 3.82 6.17
N THR A 64 -2.58 2.92 5.58
CA THR A 64 -3.74 3.26 4.76
C THR A 64 -4.82 2.20 4.97
N THR A 65 -6.06 2.63 4.80
CA THR A 65 -7.22 1.75 4.80
C THR A 65 -8.21 2.25 3.76
N SER A 66 -8.61 1.38 2.87
CA SER A 66 -9.68 1.60 1.91
C SER A 66 -10.81 0.61 2.18
N ARG A 67 -12.04 1.02 1.94
CA ARG A 67 -13.22 0.16 2.01
C ARG A 67 -14.00 0.29 0.73
N VAL A 68 -14.36 -0.85 0.14
CA VAL A 68 -15.12 -0.91 -1.10
C VAL A 68 -16.30 -1.83 -0.91
N ALA A 69 -17.51 -1.27 -1.03
CA ALA A 69 -18.74 -2.05 -0.96
C ALA A 69 -18.81 -3.08 -2.09
N LEU A 70 -19.14 -4.31 -1.74
CA LEU A 70 -19.40 -5.41 -2.64
C LEU A 70 -20.79 -5.24 -3.26
N ARG A 71 -20.83 -5.01 -4.57
CA ARG A 71 -22.09 -4.77 -5.30
C ARG A 71 -22.49 -6.00 -6.10
N GLY A 72 -23.04 -6.98 -5.41
CA GLY A 72 -23.51 -8.23 -6.00
C GLY A 72 -22.91 -9.46 -5.33
N THR A 73 -23.15 -10.61 -5.94
CA THR A 73 -22.68 -11.91 -5.45
C THR A 73 -21.84 -12.60 -6.52
N GLY A 74 -20.94 -13.48 -6.09
CA GLY A 74 -20.04 -14.23 -6.97
C GLY A 74 -18.66 -13.57 -7.14
N THR A 75 -17.82 -14.25 -7.92
CA THR A 75 -16.39 -13.93 -8.06
C THR A 75 -16.15 -12.60 -8.76
N ALA A 76 -16.86 -12.28 -9.84
CA ALA A 76 -16.59 -11.06 -10.61
C ALA A 76 -16.81 -9.75 -9.80
N PRO A 77 -17.92 -9.55 -9.07
CA PRO A 77 -18.08 -8.42 -8.16
C PRO A 77 -17.00 -8.38 -7.06
N LEU A 78 -16.62 -9.54 -6.52
CA LEU A 78 -15.59 -9.65 -5.50
C LEU A 78 -14.22 -9.24 -6.05
N THR A 79 -13.83 -9.75 -7.21
CA THR A 79 -12.60 -9.38 -7.92
C THR A 79 -12.54 -7.88 -8.21
N GLN A 80 -13.64 -7.27 -8.63
CA GLN A 80 -13.71 -5.82 -8.84
C GLN A 80 -13.52 -5.05 -7.53
N ALA A 81 -14.19 -5.47 -6.45
CA ALA A 81 -14.09 -4.85 -5.14
C ALA A 81 -12.66 -4.96 -4.58
N THR A 82 -12.06 -6.16 -4.65
CA THR A 82 -10.68 -6.44 -4.24
C THR A 82 -9.68 -5.58 -4.99
N ARG A 83 -9.74 -5.57 -6.33
CA ARG A 83 -8.86 -4.71 -7.14
C ARG A 83 -9.01 -3.23 -6.77
N SER A 84 -10.25 -2.76 -6.59
CA SER A 84 -10.51 -1.37 -6.21
C SER A 84 -10.01 -1.05 -4.80
N ALA A 85 -10.13 -1.98 -3.85
CA ALA A 85 -9.67 -1.77 -2.48
C ALA A 85 -8.13 -1.68 -2.45
N ILE A 86 -7.46 -2.63 -3.10
CA ILE A 86 -6.00 -2.65 -3.26
C ILE A 86 -5.50 -1.36 -3.91
N SER A 87 -6.06 -0.98 -5.08
CA SER A 87 -5.66 0.23 -5.80
C SER A 87 -5.83 1.50 -4.95
N ARG A 88 -6.94 1.63 -4.21
CA ARG A 88 -7.17 2.77 -3.32
C ARG A 88 -6.23 2.80 -2.12
N ALA A 89 -5.90 1.62 -1.57
CA ALA A 89 -4.94 1.52 -0.48
C ALA A 89 -3.56 1.98 -0.97
N VAL A 90 -3.08 1.44 -2.10
CA VAL A 90 -1.81 1.84 -2.72
C VAL A 90 -1.79 3.33 -3.06
N ALA A 91 -2.87 3.87 -3.62
CA ALA A 91 -2.97 5.31 -3.92
C ALA A 91 -2.95 6.21 -2.67
N GLY A 92 -3.24 5.66 -1.50
CA GLY A 92 -3.13 6.36 -0.21
C GLY A 92 -1.72 6.28 0.41
N LEU A 93 -0.78 5.57 -0.22
CA LEU A 93 0.61 5.51 0.21
C LEU A 93 1.46 6.53 -0.54
N GLU A 94 2.46 7.07 0.16
CA GLU A 94 3.52 7.86 -0.46
C GLU A 94 4.49 6.94 -1.22
N ALA A 95 5.09 7.45 -2.30
CA ALA A 95 5.98 6.69 -3.20
C ALA A 95 7.02 5.79 -2.49
N PRO A 96 7.82 6.25 -1.51
CA PRO A 96 8.81 5.37 -0.86
C PRO A 96 8.18 4.20 -0.08
N MET A 97 6.92 4.32 0.33
CA MET A 97 6.20 3.26 1.05
C MET A 97 5.66 2.20 0.10
N ILE A 98 5.26 2.59 -1.11
CA ILE A 98 4.79 1.64 -2.13
C ILE A 98 5.92 0.66 -2.50
N GLU A 99 7.15 1.17 -2.63
CA GLU A 99 8.34 0.34 -2.89
C GLU A 99 8.68 -0.62 -1.74
N SER A 100 8.16 -0.35 -0.53
CA SER A 100 8.38 -1.15 0.66
C SER A 100 7.36 -2.30 0.81
N ILE A 101 6.42 -2.46 -0.12
CA ILE A 101 5.43 -3.55 -0.11
C ILE A 101 6.13 -4.86 -0.49
N SER A 102 6.28 -5.76 0.48
CA SER A 102 6.91 -7.07 0.26
C SER A 102 5.94 -8.16 -0.16
N ALA A 103 4.66 -8.03 0.21
CA ALA A 103 3.65 -9.03 -0.09
C ALA A 103 2.24 -8.45 -0.23
N LEU A 104 1.44 -9.09 -1.07
CA LEU A 104 -0.02 -8.95 -1.13
C LEU A 104 -0.66 -10.17 -0.46
N VAL A 105 -1.46 -9.94 0.58
CA VAL A 105 -2.17 -10.99 1.32
C VAL A 105 -3.66 -10.87 1.03
N LEU A 106 -4.28 -11.98 0.63
CA LEU A 106 -5.72 -12.05 0.35
C LEU A 106 -6.43 -12.94 1.36
N ASP A 107 -7.45 -12.40 2.02
CA ASP A 107 -8.35 -13.14 2.92
C ASP A 107 -9.79 -12.88 2.47
N LEU A 108 -10.28 -13.70 1.55
CA LEU A 108 -11.54 -13.52 0.84
C LEU A 108 -12.50 -14.68 1.12
N ALA A 109 -12.40 -15.27 2.30
CA ALA A 109 -13.26 -16.36 2.79
C ALA A 109 -13.30 -17.58 1.85
N GLY A 110 -12.15 -17.98 1.30
CA GLY A 110 -12.02 -19.16 0.44
C GLY A 110 -12.18 -18.89 -1.06
N ALA A 111 -12.42 -17.64 -1.45
CA ALA A 111 -12.54 -17.23 -2.86
C ALA A 111 -11.22 -16.67 -3.44
N GLU A 112 -10.10 -16.81 -2.75
CA GLU A 112 -8.84 -16.17 -3.09
C GLU A 112 -8.28 -16.67 -4.43
N GLU A 113 -8.27 -17.98 -4.64
CA GLU A 113 -7.79 -18.61 -5.89
C GLU A 113 -8.64 -18.20 -7.10
N ASP A 114 -9.96 -18.22 -6.95
CA ASP A 114 -10.91 -17.80 -7.98
C ASP A 114 -10.71 -16.32 -8.35
N VAL A 115 -10.51 -15.46 -7.35
CA VAL A 115 -10.27 -14.03 -7.56
C VAL A 115 -8.94 -13.78 -8.26
N LEU A 116 -7.86 -14.48 -7.88
CA LEU A 116 -6.55 -14.36 -8.55
C LEU A 116 -6.62 -14.85 -10.01
N THR A 117 -7.32 -15.96 -10.25
CA THR A 117 -7.53 -16.49 -11.60
C THR A 117 -8.32 -15.51 -12.46
N GLU A 118 -9.39 -14.90 -11.91
CA GLU A 118 -10.19 -13.87 -12.59
C GLU A 118 -9.38 -12.58 -12.86
N LEU A 119 -8.38 -12.28 -12.03
CA LEU A 119 -7.41 -11.20 -12.29
C LEU A 119 -6.42 -11.53 -13.42
N GLY A 120 -6.38 -12.79 -13.87
CA GLY A 120 -5.52 -13.29 -14.95
C GLY A 120 -4.19 -13.84 -14.47
N LEU A 121 -4.05 -14.15 -13.18
CA LEU A 121 -2.81 -14.70 -12.62
C LEU A 121 -2.81 -16.23 -12.67
N SER A 122 -1.62 -16.80 -12.87
CA SER A 122 -1.40 -18.23 -12.65
C SER A 122 -1.24 -18.48 -11.15
N VAL A 123 -2.09 -19.33 -10.58
CA VAL A 123 -2.09 -19.67 -9.16
C VAL A 123 -1.59 -21.10 -8.97
N ASP A 124 -0.69 -21.28 -8.02
CA ASP A 124 -0.33 -22.59 -7.47
C ASP A 124 -0.64 -22.56 -5.97
N SER A 125 -1.82 -23.05 -5.59
CA SER A 125 -2.27 -23.08 -4.18
C SER A 125 -1.45 -24.04 -3.30
N THR A 126 -0.52 -24.81 -3.87
CA THR A 126 0.39 -25.69 -3.14
C THR A 126 1.79 -25.10 -2.93
N ALA A 127 2.09 -23.95 -3.55
CA ALA A 127 3.38 -23.29 -3.45
C ALA A 127 3.35 -22.07 -2.52
N GLU A 128 4.54 -21.66 -2.05
CA GLU A 128 4.73 -20.39 -1.34
C GLU A 128 5.82 -19.57 -2.06
N PRO A 129 5.49 -18.39 -2.64
CA PRO A 129 4.16 -17.76 -2.69
C PRO A 129 3.19 -18.48 -3.66
N VAL A 130 1.87 -18.27 -3.46
CA VAL A 130 0.83 -18.92 -4.30
C VAL A 130 0.74 -18.31 -5.70
N ALA A 131 1.16 -17.05 -5.83
CA ALA A 131 1.29 -16.33 -7.10
C ALA A 131 2.27 -15.16 -6.90
N VAL A 132 2.60 -14.48 -8.00
CA VAL A 132 3.40 -13.25 -7.99
C VAL A 132 2.70 -12.18 -8.81
N VAL A 133 2.87 -10.92 -8.41
CA VAL A 133 2.34 -9.77 -9.16
C VAL A 133 3.02 -9.72 -10.54
N ASP A 134 2.23 -9.72 -11.60
CA ASP A 134 2.69 -9.56 -12.99
C ASP A 134 2.54 -8.10 -13.48
N GLU A 135 2.98 -7.82 -14.70
CA GLU A 135 2.95 -6.47 -15.29
C GLU A 135 1.51 -5.93 -15.46
N ASN A 136 0.56 -6.82 -15.76
CA ASN A 136 -0.85 -6.46 -15.94
C ASN A 136 -1.46 -6.02 -14.60
N LEU A 137 -1.19 -6.76 -13.52
CA LEU A 137 -1.64 -6.38 -12.19
C LEU A 137 -0.91 -5.12 -11.71
N GLN A 138 0.42 -5.02 -11.86
CA GLN A 138 1.18 -3.80 -11.56
C GLN A 138 0.52 -2.55 -12.17
N THR A 139 0.19 -2.60 -13.46
CA THR A 139 -0.41 -1.46 -14.17
C THR A 139 -1.77 -1.05 -13.60
N ARG A 140 -2.52 -2.01 -13.03
CA ARG A 140 -3.87 -1.77 -12.49
C ARG A 140 -3.88 -1.30 -11.04
N VAL A 141 -2.92 -1.75 -10.23
CA VAL A 141 -2.93 -1.48 -8.78
C VAL A 141 -1.74 -0.70 -8.26
N GLY A 142 -0.67 -0.56 -9.03
CA GLY A 142 0.52 0.23 -8.66
C GLY A 142 1.51 -0.49 -7.73
N ILE A 143 1.48 -1.83 -7.67
CA ILE A 143 2.42 -2.64 -6.88
C ILE A 143 3.52 -3.16 -7.81
N SER A 144 4.74 -3.28 -7.30
CA SER A 144 5.89 -3.81 -8.04
C SER A 144 5.65 -5.23 -8.59
N VAL A 145 6.16 -5.49 -9.79
CA VAL A 145 6.21 -6.85 -10.37
C VAL A 145 7.11 -7.72 -9.51
N GLY A 146 6.72 -8.99 -9.35
CA GLY A 146 7.43 -9.96 -8.53
C GLY A 146 7.11 -9.89 -7.04
N THR A 147 6.28 -8.93 -6.59
CA THR A 147 5.75 -8.94 -5.22
C THR A 147 4.99 -10.25 -4.97
N ALA A 148 5.32 -10.91 -3.86
CA ALA A 148 4.74 -12.19 -3.49
C ALA A 148 3.25 -12.05 -3.17
N ILE A 149 2.42 -12.99 -3.63
CA ILE A 149 1.01 -13.09 -3.27
C ILE A 149 0.82 -14.30 -2.36
N ARG A 150 0.07 -14.13 -1.26
CA ARG A 150 -0.20 -15.18 -0.26
C ARG A 150 -1.67 -15.15 0.14
N PHE A 151 -2.19 -16.29 0.58
CA PHE A 151 -3.49 -16.33 1.26
C PHE A 151 -3.33 -15.98 2.73
N GLY A 152 -4.30 -15.23 3.25
CA GLY A 152 -4.45 -14.95 4.67
C GLY A 152 -4.96 -16.18 5.41
N ALA A 153 -4.74 -16.19 6.71
CA ALA A 153 -5.23 -17.20 7.63
C ALA A 153 -6.42 -16.68 8.45
#